data_AF-W4LPU3-F1
#
_entry.id   AF-W4LPU3-F1
#
_cell.length_a   1.000
_cell.length_b   1.000
_cell.length_c   1.000
_cell.angle_alpha   90.00
_cell.angle_beta   90.00
_cell.angle_gamma   90.00
#
_symmetry.space_group_name_H-M   'P 1'
#
loop_
_entity.id
_entity.type
_entity.pdbx_description
1 polymer ?
#
loop_
_entity_poly.entity_id
_entity_poly.type
_entity_poly.pdbx_seq_one_letter_code
_entity_poly.pdbx_strand_id
1 'polypeptide(L)'
;MKSFAVRAGLVALFVGFMAFNTTAVAQQGLTFTIFVTTSFGTQFQDCMRFDPVSPGILVVDGLADPLVYAKDDLNFSISGWQSTSFAGTSFGISFNGTYQDPFIISNGVSEEGSTFVVSGFVDGGCIASASSTESGANPYSAPE
;
A
#
# COMPACT_ATOMS: atom_id res chain seq x y z
N MET A 1 76.95 24.34 -11.56
CA MET A 1 76.56 23.09 -12.23
C MET A 1 75.22 22.65 -11.68
N LYS A 2 74.35 22.16 -12.57
CA LYS A 2 72.92 21.84 -12.39
C LYS A 2 72.66 20.85 -11.25
N SER A 3 71.54 20.99 -10.54
CA SER A 3 70.42 20.03 -10.67
C SER A 3 69.19 20.43 -9.84
N PHE A 4 68.03 20.18 -10.47
CA PHE A 4 66.66 20.44 -10.05
C PHE A 4 66.14 19.36 -9.09
N ALA A 5 65.20 19.73 -8.21
CA ALA A 5 64.01 18.92 -7.83
C ALA A 5 63.14 19.80 -6.90
N VAL A 6 62.14 20.53 -7.41
CA VAL A 6 60.75 20.08 -7.65
C VAL A 6 59.99 19.75 -6.36
N ARG A 7 59.19 20.76 -5.96
CA ARG A 7 57.84 20.75 -5.37
C ARG A 7 57.32 19.45 -4.74
N ALA A 8 56.81 19.56 -3.52
CA ALA A 8 55.62 18.83 -3.09
C ALA A 8 54.79 19.72 -2.15
N GLY A 9 53.82 20.42 -2.74
CA GLY A 9 52.76 21.07 -1.99
C GLY A 9 51.86 19.99 -1.39
N LEU A 10 51.58 20.12 -0.10
CA LEU A 10 50.64 19.28 0.62
C LEU A 10 49.22 19.63 0.12
N VAL A 11 48.72 18.88 -0.86
CA VAL A 11 47.31 18.94 -1.27
C VAL A 11 46.52 18.21 -0.19
N ALA A 12 45.91 18.97 0.71
CA ALA A 12 44.93 18.46 1.66
C ALA A 12 43.69 18.03 0.87
N LEU A 13 43.61 16.73 0.57
CA LEU A 13 42.44 16.12 -0.05
C LEU A 13 41.38 15.94 1.03
N PHE A 14 40.49 16.93 1.17
CA PHE A 14 39.23 16.79 1.89
C PHE A 14 38.41 15.72 1.19
N VAL A 15 38.52 14.48 1.67
CA VAL A 15 37.58 13.41 1.31
C VAL A 15 36.27 13.77 2.00
N GLY A 16 35.42 14.49 1.28
CA GLY A 16 34.04 14.73 1.68
C GLY A 16 33.36 13.38 1.87
N PHE A 17 33.07 13.03 3.12
CA PHE A 17 32.08 12.02 3.44
C PHE A 17 30.77 12.50 2.82
N MET A 18 30.45 12.02 1.61
CA MET A 18 29.07 11.99 1.18
C MET A 18 28.36 11.05 2.13
N ALA A 19 27.72 11.62 3.15
CA ALA A 19 26.64 10.95 3.83
C ALA A 19 25.60 10.66 2.75
N PHE A 20 25.66 9.44 2.21
CA PHE A 20 24.50 8.86 1.56
C PHE A 20 23.43 8.85 2.64
N ASN A 21 22.56 9.87 2.61
CA ASN A 21 21.24 9.76 3.18
C ASN A 21 20.58 8.63 2.39
N THR A 22 20.87 7.38 2.77
CA THR A 22 19.91 6.33 2.60
C THR A 22 18.75 6.80 3.44
N THR A 23 17.80 7.49 2.80
CA THR A 23 16.44 7.44 3.27
C THR A 23 16.21 5.96 3.51
N ALA A 24 16.09 5.58 4.78
CA ALA A 24 15.55 4.28 5.10
C ALA A 24 14.23 4.27 4.34
N VAL A 25 14.18 3.52 3.23
CA VAL A 25 12.93 3.23 2.56
C VAL A 25 12.18 2.46 3.63
N ALA A 26 11.34 3.18 4.38
CA ALA A 26 10.35 2.57 5.24
C ALA A 26 9.68 1.55 4.32
N GLN A 27 9.90 0.27 4.62
CA GLN A 27 9.52 -0.86 3.77
C GLN A 27 8.07 -0.63 3.35
N GLN A 28 7.87 -0.14 2.13
CA GLN A 28 6.55 0.25 1.66
C GLN A 28 5.69 -1.00 1.70
N GLY A 29 4.44 -0.85 2.11
CA GLY A 29 3.48 -1.94 2.15
C GLY A 29 3.43 -2.74 0.85
N LEU A 30 2.93 -3.97 0.89
CA LEU A 30 2.64 -4.71 -0.33
C LEU A 30 1.48 -4.02 -1.04
N THR A 31 1.68 -3.66 -2.30
CA THR A 31 0.65 -3.08 -3.17
C THR A 31 0.17 -4.10 -4.18
N PHE A 32 -1.13 -4.11 -4.44
CA PHE A 32 -1.81 -5.01 -5.34
C PHE A 32 -2.66 -4.23 -6.32
N THR A 33 -2.61 -4.64 -7.58
CA THR A 33 -3.69 -4.37 -8.53
C THR A 33 -4.78 -5.41 -8.29
N ILE A 34 -6.01 -4.96 -8.03
CA ILE A 34 -7.15 -5.82 -7.72
C ILE A 34 -8.29 -5.64 -8.71
N PHE A 35 -9.04 -6.71 -8.90
CA PHE A 35 -10.28 -6.79 -9.66
C PHE A 35 -11.40 -7.14 -8.70
N VAL A 36 -12.43 -6.29 -8.68
CA VAL A 36 -13.56 -6.40 -7.77
C VAL A 36 -14.80 -6.77 -8.57
N THR A 37 -15.54 -7.75 -8.09
CA THR A 37 -16.88 -8.09 -8.57
C THR A 37 -17.89 -7.86 -7.45
N THR A 38 -18.87 -7.01 -7.69
CA THR A 38 -19.95 -6.71 -6.72
C THR A 38 -21.06 -7.77 -6.79
N SER A 39 -21.88 -7.86 -5.73
CA SER A 39 -23.11 -8.66 -5.71
C SER A 39 -24.10 -8.32 -6.84
N PHE A 40 -23.99 -7.13 -7.43
CA PHE A 40 -24.83 -6.67 -8.55
C PHE A 40 -24.25 -6.99 -9.92
N GLY A 41 -23.09 -7.66 -9.99
CA GLY A 41 -22.43 -8.05 -11.22
C GLY A 41 -21.52 -6.98 -11.84
N THR A 42 -21.47 -5.78 -11.27
CA THR A 42 -20.50 -4.74 -11.67
C THR A 42 -19.08 -5.19 -11.37
N GLN A 43 -18.17 -4.94 -12.32
CA GLN A 43 -16.76 -5.24 -12.20
C GLN A 43 -15.92 -3.97 -12.39
N PHE A 44 -14.89 -3.81 -11.56
CA PHE A 44 -13.95 -2.71 -11.68
C PHE A 44 -12.55 -3.12 -11.20
N GLN A 45 -11.55 -2.32 -11.57
CA GLN A 45 -10.17 -2.47 -11.14
C GLN A 45 -9.84 -1.38 -10.12
N ASP A 46 -9.04 -1.71 -9.13
CA ASP A 46 -8.64 -0.81 -8.03
C ASP A 46 -7.22 -1.17 -7.52
N CYS A 47 -6.65 -0.37 -6.63
CA CYS A 47 -5.38 -0.62 -5.97
C CYS A 47 -5.58 -0.84 -4.46
N MET A 48 -4.92 -1.86 -3.90
CA MET A 48 -4.84 -2.10 -2.45
C MET A 48 -3.40 -2.03 -1.96
N ARG A 49 -3.12 -1.28 -0.89
CA ARG A 49 -1.81 -1.20 -0.24
C ARG A 49 -1.88 -1.52 1.24
N PHE A 50 -1.03 -2.44 1.69
CA PHE A 50 -0.95 -2.90 3.08
C PHE A 50 0.24 -2.28 3.82
N ASP A 51 0.05 -1.18 4.53
CA ASP A 51 1.11 -0.48 5.26
C ASP A 51 1.43 -1.15 6.61
N PRO A 52 2.71 -1.49 6.89
CA PRO A 52 3.12 -2.30 8.04
C PRO A 52 3.14 -1.55 9.39
N VAL A 53 2.33 -0.51 9.55
CA VAL A 53 2.17 0.22 10.83
C VAL A 53 1.50 -0.68 11.88
N SER A 54 1.59 -0.33 13.17
CA SER A 54 0.89 -1.04 14.24
C SER A 54 -0.16 -0.11 14.87
N PRO A 55 -1.47 -0.37 14.69
CA PRO A 55 -2.05 -1.45 13.88
C PRO A 55 -1.82 -1.25 12.37
N GLY A 56 -1.94 -2.33 11.59
CA GLY A 56 -1.77 -2.28 10.14
C GLY A 56 -2.80 -1.37 9.48
N ILE A 57 -2.44 -0.70 8.38
CA ILE A 57 -3.34 0.17 7.61
C ILE A 57 -3.50 -0.34 6.17
N LEU A 58 -4.74 -0.54 5.75
CA LEU A 58 -5.09 -0.92 4.38
C LEU A 58 -5.62 0.32 3.68
N VAL A 59 -4.97 0.70 2.60
CA VAL A 59 -5.41 1.79 1.72
C VAL A 59 -5.98 1.17 0.45
N VAL A 60 -7.16 1.61 0.05
CA VAL A 60 -7.83 1.21 -1.19
C VAL A 60 -8.11 2.47 -1.97
N ASP A 61 -7.73 2.56 -3.24
CA ASP A 61 -7.80 3.81 -4.02
C ASP A 61 -9.25 4.30 -4.17
N GLY A 62 -10.17 3.39 -4.47
CA GLY A 62 -11.59 3.69 -4.58
C GLY A 62 -12.29 4.04 -3.26
N LEU A 63 -11.60 3.98 -2.11
CA LEU A 63 -12.14 4.33 -0.80
C LEU A 63 -11.49 5.60 -0.26
N ALA A 64 -12.32 6.55 0.17
CA ALA A 64 -11.84 7.82 0.71
C ALA A 64 -11.12 7.65 2.05
N ASP A 65 -11.59 6.73 2.90
CA ASP A 65 -11.05 6.50 4.24
C ASP A 65 -10.20 5.22 4.27
N PRO A 66 -8.99 5.24 4.87
CA PRO A 66 -8.20 4.04 5.07
C PRO A 66 -8.88 3.09 6.08
N LEU A 67 -8.51 1.82 6.03
CA LEU A 67 -9.02 0.78 6.92
C LEU A 67 -7.94 0.34 7.91
N VAL A 68 -8.35 -0.06 9.11
CA VAL A 68 -7.48 -0.83 9.99
C VAL A 68 -7.40 -2.24 9.40
N TYR A 69 -6.20 -2.79 9.22
CA TYR A 69 -6.04 -4.23 9.02
C TYR A 69 -5.29 -4.87 10.17
N ALA A 70 -5.79 -6.03 10.57
CA ALA A 70 -5.10 -6.96 11.44
C ALA A 70 -4.69 -8.17 10.60
N LYS A 71 -3.46 -8.65 10.83
CA LYS A 71 -3.13 -10.02 10.48
C LYS A 71 -3.80 -10.89 11.54
N ASP A 72 -4.39 -12.02 11.17
CA ASP A 72 -5.04 -12.91 12.15
C ASP A 72 -4.11 -13.09 13.37
N ASP A 73 -4.61 -12.93 14.61
CA ASP A 73 -3.81 -12.82 15.84
C ASP A 73 -2.86 -14.01 16.12
N LEU A 74 -3.02 -15.10 15.37
CA LEU A 74 -2.17 -16.30 15.42
C LEU A 74 -1.11 -16.38 14.29
N ASN A 75 -1.18 -15.50 13.29
CA ASN A 75 -0.29 -15.45 12.13
C ASN A 75 0.20 -14.02 11.90
N PHE A 76 1.46 -13.74 12.24
CA PHE A 76 2.14 -12.48 11.88
C PHE A 76 2.41 -12.30 10.37
N SER A 77 1.89 -13.21 9.54
CA SER A 77 1.98 -13.24 8.08
C SER A 77 0.67 -12.76 7.46
N ILE A 78 0.74 -12.03 6.34
CA ILE A 78 -0.44 -11.59 5.55
C ILE A 78 -1.19 -12.77 4.89
N SER A 79 -0.73 -14.01 5.09
CA SER A 79 -1.38 -15.23 4.56
C SER A 79 -2.88 -15.31 4.88
N GLY A 80 -3.29 -14.78 6.05
CA GLY A 80 -4.68 -14.50 6.39
C GLY A 80 -4.78 -13.10 6.99
N TRP A 81 -5.69 -12.28 6.47
CA TRP A 81 -5.83 -10.88 6.87
C TRP A 81 -7.29 -10.46 6.93
N GLN A 82 -7.57 -9.51 7.81
CA GLN A 82 -8.88 -8.89 7.94
C GLN A 82 -8.70 -7.38 8.03
N SER A 83 -9.64 -6.63 7.46
CA SER A 83 -9.68 -5.19 7.61
C SER A 83 -11.09 -4.68 7.84
N THR A 84 -11.19 -3.53 8.49
CA THR A 84 -12.45 -2.83 8.73
C THR A 84 -12.22 -1.33 8.72
N SER A 85 -13.23 -0.57 8.27
CA SER A 85 -13.27 0.88 8.44
C SER A 85 -13.09 1.28 9.90
N PHE A 86 -12.50 2.47 10.12
CA PHE A 86 -12.46 3.10 11.44
C PHE A 86 -13.86 3.52 11.90
N ALA A 87 -14.03 3.69 13.21
CA ALA A 87 -15.24 4.30 13.74
C ALA A 87 -15.34 5.77 13.27
N GLY A 88 -16.49 6.15 12.72
CA GLY A 88 -16.76 7.52 12.27
C GLY A 88 -16.35 7.84 10.83
N THR A 89 -15.96 6.82 10.03
CA THR A 89 -15.75 7.00 8.58
C THR A 89 -17.07 7.29 7.86
N SER A 90 -16.97 7.90 6.69
CA SER A 90 -18.12 8.25 5.86
C SER A 90 -18.80 7.03 5.22
N PHE A 91 -18.04 5.95 5.06
CA PHE A 91 -18.48 4.69 4.49
C PHE A 91 -17.87 3.51 5.26
N GLY A 92 -18.71 2.57 5.67
CA GLY A 92 -18.34 1.35 6.38
C GLY A 92 -18.12 0.19 5.42
N ILE A 93 -16.93 -0.43 5.47
CA ILE A 93 -16.62 -1.65 4.74
C ILE A 93 -15.63 -2.52 5.52
N SER A 94 -15.75 -3.83 5.33
CA SER A 94 -14.82 -4.80 5.88
C SER A 94 -14.38 -5.78 4.81
N PHE A 95 -13.14 -6.24 4.88
CA PHE A 95 -12.61 -7.29 4.02
C PHE A 95 -11.98 -8.41 4.85
N ASN A 96 -12.03 -9.62 4.31
CA ASN A 96 -11.30 -10.78 4.82
C ASN A 96 -10.73 -11.54 3.63
N GLY A 97 -9.43 -11.85 3.69
CA GLY A 97 -8.76 -12.50 2.58
C GLY A 97 -7.53 -13.29 2.95
N THR A 98 -6.96 -13.86 1.90
CA THR A 98 -5.72 -14.63 1.93
C THR A 98 -4.75 -14.07 0.92
N TYR A 99 -3.47 -14.03 1.29
CA TYR A 99 -2.37 -13.75 0.38
C TYR A 99 -1.54 -15.01 0.18
N GLN A 100 -1.32 -15.35 -1.08
CA GLN A 100 -0.39 -16.38 -1.51
C GLN A 100 0.43 -15.81 -2.64
N ASP A 101 1.67 -15.40 -2.33
CA ASP A 101 2.56 -14.72 -3.26
C ASP A 101 2.53 -15.33 -4.68
N PRO A 102 2.26 -14.54 -5.73
CA PRO A 102 2.03 -13.08 -5.77
C PRO A 102 0.55 -12.65 -5.71
N PHE A 103 -0.37 -13.54 -5.37
CA PHE A 103 -1.81 -13.31 -5.49
C PHE A 103 -2.51 -12.99 -4.17
N ILE A 104 -3.60 -12.23 -4.27
CA ILE A 104 -4.53 -11.97 -3.18
C ILE A 104 -5.94 -12.37 -3.60
N ILE A 105 -6.69 -12.95 -2.67
CA ILE A 105 -8.12 -13.22 -2.81
C ILE A 105 -8.79 -12.76 -1.53
N SER A 106 -9.88 -12.01 -1.64
CA SER A 106 -10.65 -11.60 -0.47
C SER A 106 -12.14 -11.47 -0.79
N ASN A 107 -12.92 -11.46 0.27
CA ASN A 107 -14.32 -11.07 0.22
C ASN A 107 -14.50 -9.79 1.03
N GLY A 108 -15.41 -8.93 0.60
CA GLY A 108 -15.78 -7.72 1.31
C GLY A 108 -17.28 -7.61 1.53
N VAL A 109 -17.66 -6.83 2.53
CA VAL A 109 -19.05 -6.43 2.80
C VAL A 109 -19.10 -4.97 3.22
N SER A 110 -19.99 -4.19 2.61
CA SER A 110 -20.25 -2.81 3.02
C SER A 110 -21.35 -2.74 4.09
N GLU A 111 -21.47 -1.59 4.75
CA GLU A 111 -22.55 -1.32 5.71
C GLU A 111 -23.95 -1.37 5.08
N GLU A 112 -24.05 -1.18 3.76
CA GLU A 112 -25.27 -1.27 2.96
C GLU A 112 -25.65 -2.72 2.62
N GLY A 113 -24.78 -3.69 2.92
CA GLY A 113 -24.98 -5.11 2.63
C GLY A 113 -24.53 -5.56 1.24
N SER A 114 -23.89 -4.68 0.46
CA SER A 114 -23.24 -5.06 -0.81
C SER A 114 -22.07 -5.99 -0.52
N THR A 115 -21.93 -7.06 -1.30
CA THR A 115 -20.78 -7.98 -1.18
C THR A 115 -19.82 -7.82 -2.34
N PHE A 116 -18.54 -8.09 -2.08
CA PHE A 116 -17.46 -7.92 -3.03
C PHE A 116 -16.61 -9.18 -3.05
N VAL A 117 -16.32 -9.70 -4.25
CA VAL A 117 -15.29 -10.71 -4.47
C VAL A 117 -14.09 -9.99 -5.08
N VAL A 118 -12.95 -10.08 -4.42
CA VAL A 118 -11.72 -9.41 -4.81
C VAL A 118 -10.67 -10.45 -5.17
N SER A 119 -9.99 -10.23 -6.28
CA SER A 119 -8.81 -10.99 -6.66
C SER A 119 -7.75 -10.05 -7.20
N GLY A 120 -6.48 -10.35 -7.01
CA GLY A 120 -5.43 -9.45 -7.48
C GLY A 120 -4.05 -10.07 -7.44
N PHE A 121 -3.07 -9.27 -7.85
CA PHE A 121 -1.66 -9.66 -7.86
C PHE A 121 -0.78 -8.49 -7.39
N VAL A 122 0.39 -8.80 -6.84
CA VAL A 122 1.36 -7.81 -6.38
C VAL A 122 1.80 -6.94 -7.56
N ASP A 123 1.63 -5.63 -7.41
CA ASP A 123 1.98 -4.63 -8.40
C ASP A 123 2.43 -3.33 -7.72
N GLY A 124 3.73 -3.08 -7.75
CA GLY A 124 4.32 -1.86 -7.20
C GLY A 124 4.06 -0.60 -8.05
N GLY A 125 3.51 -0.74 -9.25
CA GLY A 125 3.08 0.36 -10.10
C GLY A 125 1.65 0.85 -9.83
N CYS A 126 0.84 0.07 -9.11
CA CYS A 126 -0.47 0.52 -8.64
C CYS A 126 -0.28 1.59 -7.57
N ILE A 127 -1.08 2.66 -7.61
CA ILE A 127 -1.02 3.73 -6.62
C ILE A 127 -2.35 3.72 -5.88
N ALA A 128 -2.35 3.25 -4.64
CA ALA A 128 -3.47 3.44 -3.73
C ALA A 128 -3.26 4.72 -2.92
N SER A 129 -4.14 5.71 -3.08
CA SER A 129 -4.15 6.93 -2.28
C SER A 129 -5.41 7.02 -1.43
N ALA A 130 -5.26 7.38 -0.16
CA ALA A 130 -6.40 7.68 0.72
C ALA A 130 -7.09 9.02 0.37
N SER A 131 -6.94 9.51 -0.86
CA SER A 131 -7.36 10.85 -1.29
C SER A 131 -7.89 10.91 -2.73
N SER A 132 -7.93 9.79 -3.44
CA SER A 132 -8.24 9.69 -4.86
C SER A 132 -9.71 9.36 -5.10
N THR A 133 -10.62 10.05 -4.43
CA THR A 133 -11.90 10.35 -5.10
C THR A 133 -11.64 11.41 -6.16
N GLU A 134 -11.09 11.02 -7.31
CA GLU A 134 -11.29 11.77 -8.55
C GLU A 134 -12.80 11.74 -8.87
N SER A 135 -13.57 12.66 -8.30
CA SER A 135 -14.86 13.15 -8.81
C SER A 135 -15.88 12.09 -9.29
N GLY A 136 -15.85 10.88 -8.72
CA GLY A 136 -16.70 9.75 -9.10
C GLY A 136 -17.32 9.13 -7.86
N ALA A 137 -18.53 8.57 -7.99
CA ALA A 137 -19.18 7.82 -6.93
C ALA A 137 -18.25 6.72 -6.41
N ASN A 138 -18.29 6.44 -5.11
CA ASN A 138 -17.56 5.34 -4.50
C ASN A 138 -17.93 4.04 -5.23
N PRO A 139 -17.00 3.34 -5.91
CA PRO A 139 -17.33 2.11 -6.65
C PRO A 139 -17.78 0.97 -5.72
N TYR A 140 -17.61 1.13 -4.40
CA TYR A 140 -18.09 0.23 -3.37
C TYR A 140 -19.47 0.60 -2.79
N SER A 141 -20.05 1.75 -3.12
CA SER A 141 -21.45 2.02 -2.75
C SER A 141 -22.42 1.29 -3.68
N ALA A 142 -23.58 0.89 -3.15
CA ALA A 142 -24.64 0.31 -3.98
C ALA A 142 -25.06 1.27 -5.10
N PRO A 143 -25.41 0.77 -6.30
CA PRO A 143 -26.03 1.60 -7.32
C PRO A 143 -27.38 2.13 -6.80
N GLU A 144 -27.60 3.45 -6.92
CA GLU A 144 -28.90 4.09 -6.65
C GLU A 144 -30.00 3.63 -7.61
#